data_AF-A0A3S0JRM9-F1
#
_entry.id   AF-A0A3S0JRM9-F1
#
_cell.length_a   1.000
_cell.length_b   1.000
_cell.length_c   1.000
_cell.angle_alpha   90.00
_cell.angle_beta   90.00
_cell.angle_gamma   90.00
#
_symmetry.space_group_name_H-M   'P 1'
#
loop_
_entity.id
_entity.type
_entity.pdbx_description
1 polymer ?
#
loop_
_entity_poly.entity_id
_entity_poly.type
_entity_poly.pdbx_seq_one_letter_code
_entity_poly.pdbx_strand_id
1 'polypeptide(L)'
;MAIFTYKDLYNSRNNMLLREIFCEFNPEGLLTYDKNGRDGKVCLYKLYIAHCVDDPSEVTFAEEVFGDIYFWQSLTEATWFQRHIQEWRLVAATIRKRDAFKSIIQEVKSNGRSSFSAAKYLIEEPWKTGNAMERKKNKKLISDSAEAAFSDSTIQSDLKRLKEEGIIQ
;
A
#
# COMPACT_ATOMS: atom_id res chain seq x y z
N MET A 1 -12.48 -9.02 17.91
CA MET A 1 -12.21 -8.64 19.31
C MET A 1 -10.80 -8.10 19.32
N ALA A 2 -10.56 -6.93 19.93
CA ALA A 2 -9.24 -6.31 19.93
C ALA A 2 -8.22 -7.21 20.65
N ILE A 3 -6.94 -7.14 20.23
CA ILE A 3 -5.86 -7.91 20.86
C ILE A 3 -5.65 -7.45 22.31
N PHE A 4 -5.67 -6.14 22.53
CA PHE A 4 -5.53 -5.54 23.86
C PHE A 4 -6.87 -5.13 24.43
N THR A 5 -6.99 -5.28 25.75
CA THR A 5 -8.13 -4.79 26.50
C THR A 5 -7.83 -3.40 27.06
N TYR A 6 -8.87 -2.68 27.46
CA TYR A 6 -8.72 -1.37 28.09
C TYR A 6 -7.78 -1.38 29.32
N LYS A 7 -7.76 -2.47 30.09
CA LYS A 7 -6.88 -2.60 31.27
C LYS A 7 -5.40 -2.78 30.91
N ASP A 8 -5.11 -3.21 29.68
CA ASP A 8 -3.74 -3.31 29.17
C ASP A 8 -3.23 -1.94 28.70
N LEU A 9 -4.13 -1.06 28.25
CA LEU A 9 -3.80 0.25 27.68
C LEU A 9 -3.84 1.38 28.71
N TYR A 10 -4.63 1.24 29.78
CA TYR A 10 -4.85 2.27 30.79
C TYR A 10 -4.60 1.72 32.20
N ASN A 11 -4.00 2.55 33.05
CA ASN A 11 -3.87 2.22 34.47
C ASN A 11 -5.17 2.47 35.25
N SER A 12 -5.18 2.12 36.54
CA SER A 12 -6.33 2.32 37.44
C SER A 12 -6.73 3.79 37.66
N ARG A 13 -5.88 4.74 37.27
CA ARG A 13 -6.14 6.18 37.29
C ARG A 13 -6.57 6.74 35.94
N ASN A 14 -6.84 5.89 34.95
CA ASN A 14 -7.21 6.25 33.58
C ASN A 14 -6.11 7.03 32.81
N ASN A 15 -4.83 6.83 33.14
CA ASN A 15 -3.74 7.33 32.32
C ASN A 15 -3.33 6.27 31.28
N MET A 16 -3.10 6.72 30.04
CA MET A 16 -2.61 5.86 28.96
C MET A 16 -1.19 5.36 29.24
N LEU A 17 -0.97 4.06 29.05
CA LEU A 17 0.30 3.36 29.22
C LEU A 17 1.10 3.35 27.90
N LEU A 18 1.40 4.53 27.35
CA LEU A 18 2.02 4.64 26.04
C LEU A 18 3.42 4.03 25.99
N ARG A 19 4.21 4.12 27.08
CA ARG A 19 5.57 3.57 27.15
C ARG A 19 5.61 2.24 27.89
N GLU A 20 4.83 2.15 28.96
CA GLU A 20 4.83 1.05 29.91
C GLU A 20 4.32 -0.25 29.31
N ILE A 21 3.53 -0.16 28.23
CA ILE A 21 3.11 -1.33 27.45
C ILE A 21 4.26 -1.93 26.62
N PHE A 22 5.37 -1.22 26.41
CA PHE A 22 6.50 -1.68 25.61
C PHE A 22 7.63 -2.27 26.47
N CYS A 23 8.13 -3.43 26.04
CA CYS A 23 9.18 -4.19 26.71
C CYS A 23 10.55 -3.46 26.75
N GLU A 24 10.70 -2.44 25.91
CA GLU A 24 11.88 -1.58 25.82
C GLU A 24 11.96 -0.54 26.95
N PHE A 25 10.81 -0.20 27.56
CA PHE A 25 10.74 0.71 28.71
C PHE A 25 10.35 -0.01 30.00
N ASN A 26 9.63 -1.12 29.90
CA ASN A 26 9.18 -1.93 31.02
C ASN A 26 9.32 -3.41 30.68
N PRO A 27 10.16 -4.22 31.36
CA PRO A 27 10.32 -5.65 31.05
C PRO A 27 9.01 -6.45 30.99
N GLU A 28 8.01 -6.06 31.79
CA GLU A 28 6.67 -6.68 31.83
C GLU A 28 5.76 -6.20 30.70
N GLY A 29 6.16 -5.18 29.93
CA GLY A 29 5.40 -4.65 28.80
C GLY A 29 5.05 -5.74 27.79
N LEU A 30 3.83 -5.71 27.28
CA LEU A 30 3.25 -6.74 26.40
C LEU A 30 3.73 -6.61 24.94
N LEU A 31 4.10 -5.39 24.54
CA LEU A 31 4.48 -5.03 23.18
C LEU A 31 6.00 -4.92 23.02
N THR A 32 6.45 -5.09 21.80
CA THR A 32 7.79 -4.67 21.35
C THR A 32 7.64 -3.93 20.03
N TYR A 33 8.43 -2.86 19.86
CA TYR A 33 8.57 -2.18 18.58
C TYR A 33 9.77 -2.69 17.78
N ASP A 34 10.53 -3.66 18.29
CA ASP A 34 11.57 -4.36 17.54
C ASP A 34 10.95 -5.12 16.36
N LYS A 35 11.50 -4.89 15.17
CA LYS A 35 11.05 -5.50 13.91
C LYS A 35 11.28 -7.01 13.88
N ASN A 36 12.31 -7.47 14.57
CA ASN A 36 12.60 -8.90 14.69
C ASN A 36 11.62 -9.58 15.65
N GLY A 37 10.97 -8.80 16.51
CA GLY A 37 10.16 -9.26 17.62
C GLY A 37 11.01 -9.66 18.81
N ARG A 38 10.35 -10.03 19.90
CA ARG A 38 10.96 -10.51 21.14
C ARG A 38 10.13 -11.66 21.68
N ASP A 39 10.82 -12.64 22.26
CA ASP A 39 10.15 -13.85 22.76
C ASP A 39 9.12 -13.49 23.86
N GLY A 40 7.94 -14.10 23.77
CA GLY A 40 6.80 -13.83 24.64
C GLY A 40 6.16 -12.43 24.50
N LYS A 41 6.60 -11.58 23.56
CA LYS A 41 6.05 -10.22 23.35
C LYS A 41 5.38 -10.06 21.99
N VAL A 42 4.33 -9.25 21.94
CA VAL A 42 3.62 -8.94 20.70
C VAL A 42 4.41 -7.91 19.89
N CYS A 43 4.79 -8.27 18.67
CA CYS A 43 5.55 -7.39 17.78
C CYS A 43 4.61 -6.40 17.07
N LEU A 44 4.61 -5.15 17.52
CA LEU A 44 3.73 -4.11 16.98
C LEU A 44 4.03 -3.79 15.52
N TYR A 45 5.30 -3.84 15.13
CA TYR A 45 5.71 -3.63 13.74
C TYR A 45 5.06 -4.63 12.78
N LYS A 46 5.08 -5.92 13.13
CA LYS A 46 4.50 -6.98 12.28
C LYS A 46 2.99 -6.81 12.14
N LEU A 47 2.30 -6.49 13.24
CA LEU A 47 0.87 -6.17 13.21
C LEU A 47 0.62 -4.95 12.33
N TYR A 48 1.37 -3.87 12.54
CA TYR A 48 1.20 -2.64 11.76
C TYR A 48 1.34 -2.90 10.26
N ILE A 49 2.37 -3.63 9.83
CA ILE A 49 2.53 -3.96 8.40
C ILE A 49 1.41 -4.88 7.90
N ALA A 50 0.94 -5.83 8.70
CA ALA A 50 -0.13 -6.74 8.30
C ALA A 50 -1.46 -6.01 8.02
N HIS A 51 -1.82 -5.00 8.82
CA HIS A 51 -3.08 -4.27 8.65
C HIS A 51 -2.93 -3.04 7.75
N CYS A 52 -1.87 -2.26 7.92
CA CYS A 52 -1.77 -0.94 7.30
C CYS A 52 -1.28 -1.01 5.85
N VAL A 53 -0.86 -2.16 5.32
CA VAL A 53 -0.57 -2.28 3.87
C VAL A 53 -1.85 -2.08 3.06
N ASP A 54 -2.97 -2.68 3.48
CA ASP A 54 -4.25 -2.58 2.78
C ASP A 54 -5.12 -1.42 3.30
N ASP A 55 -4.88 -0.94 4.52
CA ASP A 55 -5.53 0.24 5.10
C ASP A 55 -4.54 1.40 5.38
N PRO A 56 -4.40 2.39 4.47
CA PRO A 56 -3.57 3.56 4.71
C PRO A 56 -4.06 4.49 5.82
N SER A 57 -5.32 4.37 6.25
CA SER A 57 -5.92 5.23 7.29
C SER A 57 -5.53 4.80 8.71
N GLU A 58 -5.05 3.57 8.86
CA GLU A 58 -4.66 2.94 10.13
C GLU A 58 -5.84 2.70 11.10
N VAL A 59 -7.08 2.95 10.65
CA VAL A 59 -8.29 2.79 11.48
C VAL A 59 -8.51 1.32 11.82
N THR A 60 -8.42 0.42 10.82
CA THR A 60 -8.57 -1.02 11.05
C THR A 60 -7.51 -1.53 12.02
N PHE A 61 -6.27 -1.06 11.88
CA PHE A 61 -5.20 -1.41 12.80
C PHE A 61 -5.49 -0.95 14.24
N ALA A 62 -5.94 0.30 14.41
CA ALA A 62 -6.25 0.84 15.73
C ALA A 62 -7.40 0.09 16.41
N GLU A 63 -8.45 -0.27 15.67
CA GLU A 63 -9.60 -1.01 16.18
C GLU A 63 -9.27 -2.48 16.48
N GLU A 64 -8.53 -3.15 15.59
CA GLU A 64 -8.24 -4.58 15.74
C GLU A 64 -7.12 -4.86 16.75
N VAL A 65 -6.14 -3.98 16.87
CA VAL A 65 -5.03 -4.17 17.82
C VAL A 65 -5.40 -3.59 19.18
N PHE A 66 -5.78 -2.31 19.23
CA PHE A 66 -5.99 -1.60 20.49
C PHE A 66 -7.46 -1.52 20.91
N GLY A 67 -8.41 -1.58 19.96
CA GLY A 67 -9.83 -1.31 20.25
C GLY A 67 -10.09 0.14 20.66
N ASP A 68 -9.10 1.02 20.49
CA ASP A 68 -9.12 2.41 20.92
C ASP A 68 -8.27 3.26 19.97
N ILE A 69 -8.96 4.01 19.11
CA ILE A 69 -8.34 4.92 18.13
C ILE A 69 -7.59 6.06 18.82
N TYR A 70 -8.07 6.55 19.97
CA TYR A 70 -7.44 7.66 20.69
C TYR A 70 -6.11 7.22 21.32
N PHE A 71 -6.03 5.99 21.81
CA PHE A 71 -4.76 5.42 22.27
C PHE A 71 -3.75 5.37 21.12
N TRP A 72 -4.15 4.87 19.96
CA TRP A 72 -3.27 4.81 18.79
C TRP A 72 -2.80 6.20 18.36
N GLN A 73 -3.71 7.15 18.24
CA GLN A 73 -3.36 8.54 17.90
C GLN A 73 -2.32 9.09 18.88
N SER A 74 -2.58 8.99 20.18
CA SER A 74 -1.68 9.48 21.23
C SER A 74 -0.31 8.81 21.20
N LEU A 75 -0.25 7.51 20.89
CA LEU A 75 1.00 6.78 20.70
C LEU A 75 1.78 7.30 19.49
N THR A 76 1.12 7.54 18.36
CA THR A 76 1.80 8.06 17.15
C THR A 76 2.30 9.50 17.30
N GLU A 77 1.66 10.29 18.16
CA GLU A 77 2.08 11.65 18.50
C GLU A 77 3.23 11.68 19.51
N ALA A 78 3.44 10.58 20.27
CA ALA A 78 4.50 10.50 21.25
C ALA A 78 5.88 10.61 20.61
N THR A 79 6.67 11.58 21.08
CA THR A 79 7.97 11.97 20.48
C THR A 79 8.95 10.80 20.31
N TRP A 80 8.97 9.86 21.25
CA TRP A 80 9.85 8.68 21.22
C TRP A 80 9.45 7.68 20.13
N PHE A 81 8.16 7.64 19.75
CA PHE A 81 7.62 6.67 18.80
C PHE A 81 7.59 7.20 17.36
N GLN A 82 7.61 8.53 17.18
CA GLN A 82 7.51 9.18 15.87
C GLN A 82 8.48 8.63 14.81
N ARG A 83 9.75 8.40 15.19
CA ARG A 83 10.74 7.84 14.26
C ARG A 83 10.34 6.45 13.78
N HIS A 84 9.84 5.60 14.67
CA HIS A 84 9.43 4.23 14.34
C HIS A 84 8.22 4.25 13.41
N ILE A 85 7.17 4.99 13.75
CA ILE A 85 5.95 5.02 12.94
C ILE A 85 6.17 5.64 11.56
N GLN A 86 7.01 6.67 11.43
CA GLN A 86 7.35 7.25 10.13
C GLN A 86 8.04 6.24 9.21
N GLU A 87 8.97 5.47 9.78
CA GLU A 87 9.62 4.38 9.04
C GLU A 87 8.60 3.31 8.63
N TRP A 88 7.69 2.92 9.52
CA TRP A 88 6.71 1.87 9.23
C TRP A 88 5.71 2.30 8.17
N ARG A 89 5.23 3.55 8.22
CA ARG A 89 4.38 4.17 7.19
C ARG A 89 5.06 4.14 5.82
N LEU A 90 6.35 4.46 5.77
CA LEU A 90 7.14 4.40 4.53
C LEU A 90 7.21 2.96 3.98
N VAL A 91 7.45 1.98 4.85
CA VAL A 91 7.51 0.56 4.45
C VAL A 91 6.15 0.09 3.94
N ALA A 92 5.07 0.33 4.68
CA ALA A 92 3.71 -0.04 4.28
C ALA A 92 3.32 0.60 2.95
N ALA A 93 3.63 1.89 2.75
CA ALA A 93 3.39 2.57 1.49
C ALA A 93 4.21 1.98 0.33
N THR A 94 5.43 1.53 0.59
CA THR A 94 6.29 0.90 -0.43
C THR A 94 5.75 -0.48 -0.82
N ILE A 95 5.32 -1.29 0.15
CA ILE A 95 4.69 -2.59 -0.09
C ILE A 95 3.40 -2.41 -0.90
N ARG A 96 2.54 -1.46 -0.49
CA ARG A 96 1.30 -1.14 -1.21
C ARG A 96 1.55 -0.74 -2.66
N LYS A 97 2.56 0.13 -2.91
CA LYS A 97 2.97 0.49 -4.27
C LYS A 97 3.39 -0.74 -5.06
N ARG A 98 4.22 -1.61 -4.49
CA ARG A 98 4.63 -2.89 -5.12
C ARG A 98 3.42 -3.73 -5.50
N ASP A 99 2.45 -3.88 -4.61
CA ASP A 99 1.29 -4.74 -4.84
C ASP A 99 0.30 -4.13 -5.85
N ALA A 100 0.14 -2.80 -5.86
CA ALA A 100 -0.55 -2.09 -6.93
C ALA A 100 0.12 -2.32 -8.29
N PHE A 101 1.45 -2.25 -8.38
CA PHE A 101 2.17 -2.54 -9.62
C PHE A 101 1.98 -3.99 -10.09
N LYS A 102 2.01 -4.96 -9.17
CA LYS A 102 1.73 -6.37 -9.51
C LYS A 102 0.34 -6.54 -10.10
N SER A 103 -0.66 -5.87 -9.52
CA SER A 103 -2.04 -5.90 -10.03
C SER A 103 -2.13 -5.34 -11.46
N ILE A 104 -1.49 -4.20 -11.72
CA ILE A 104 -1.42 -3.61 -13.07
C ILE A 104 -0.75 -4.57 -14.07
N ILE A 105 0.38 -5.18 -13.69
CA ILE A 105 1.07 -6.16 -14.55
C ILE A 105 0.19 -7.38 -14.82
N GLN A 106 -0.55 -7.85 -13.80
CA GLN A 106 -1.43 -8.99 -13.94
C GLN A 106 -2.58 -8.70 -14.90
N GLU A 107 -3.19 -7.52 -14.82
CA GLU A 107 -4.27 -7.07 -15.72
C GLU A 107 -3.84 -7.10 -17.20
N VAL A 108 -2.59 -6.73 -17.48
CA VAL A 108 -2.00 -6.82 -18.83
C VAL A 108 -1.81 -8.27 -19.25
N LYS A 109 -1.26 -9.12 -18.38
CA LYS A 109 -0.97 -10.53 -18.69
C LYS A 109 -2.22 -11.37 -18.90
N SER A 110 -3.28 -11.12 -18.14
CA SER A 110 -4.54 -11.86 -18.27
C SER A 110 -5.45 -11.34 -19.37
N ASN A 111 -5.01 -10.34 -20.15
CA ASN A 111 -5.81 -9.63 -21.14
C ASN A 111 -7.17 -9.18 -20.57
N GLY A 112 -7.13 -8.62 -19.35
CA GLY A 112 -8.33 -8.19 -18.62
C GLY A 112 -9.06 -7.02 -19.29
N ARG A 113 -10.23 -6.66 -18.75
CA ARG A 113 -11.08 -5.58 -19.30
C ARG A 113 -10.35 -4.23 -19.39
N SER A 114 -9.39 -4.00 -18.50
CA SER A 114 -8.60 -2.78 -18.42
C SER A 114 -7.14 -2.99 -18.87
N SER A 115 -6.83 -4.09 -19.55
CA SER A 115 -5.49 -4.43 -20.05
C SER A 115 -4.86 -3.33 -20.88
N PHE A 116 -5.63 -2.67 -21.76
CA PHE A 116 -5.15 -1.55 -22.57
C PHE A 116 -4.68 -0.37 -21.71
N SER A 117 -5.51 0.05 -20.75
CA SER A 117 -5.17 1.16 -19.85
C SER A 117 -3.98 0.81 -18.94
N ALA A 118 -3.92 -0.43 -18.44
CA ALA A 118 -2.83 -0.93 -17.63
C ALA A 118 -1.50 -0.99 -18.42
N ALA A 119 -1.52 -1.51 -19.65
CA ALA A 119 -0.37 -1.55 -20.54
C ALA A 119 0.10 -0.15 -20.90
N LYS A 120 -0.82 0.75 -21.26
CA LYS A 120 -0.50 2.16 -21.52
C LYS A 120 0.18 2.81 -20.31
N TYR A 121 -0.36 2.62 -19.10
CA TYR A 121 0.25 3.12 -17.87
C TYR A 121 1.67 2.55 -17.68
N LEU A 122 1.86 1.25 -17.96
CA LEU A 122 3.18 0.61 -17.84
C LEU A 122 4.20 1.13 -18.83
N ILE A 123 3.81 1.41 -20.08
CA ILE A 123 4.71 1.94 -21.10
C ILE A 123 5.01 3.42 -20.83
N GLU A 124 4.00 4.22 -20.45
CA GLU A 124 4.15 5.66 -20.18
C GLU A 124 5.03 5.96 -18.96
N GLU A 125 5.16 4.99 -18.04
CA GLU A 125 5.93 5.08 -16.81
C GLU A 125 5.76 6.44 -16.08
N PRO A 126 4.53 6.96 -15.88
CA PRO A 126 4.29 8.32 -15.40
C PRO A 126 4.86 8.59 -14.00
N TRP A 127 5.17 7.53 -13.24
CA TRP A 127 5.80 7.62 -11.93
C TRP A 127 7.32 7.91 -11.99
N LYS A 128 7.98 7.79 -13.14
CA LYS A 128 9.37 8.19 -13.30
C LYS A 128 9.47 9.71 -13.35
N THR A 129 10.06 10.30 -12.31
CA THR A 129 10.36 11.74 -12.27
C THR A 129 11.51 12.06 -13.21
N GLY A 130 11.22 12.68 -14.34
CA GLY A 130 12.18 13.39 -15.20
C GLY A 130 11.82 14.87 -15.38
N ASN A 131 12.69 15.66 -15.99
CA ASN A 131 12.40 17.06 -16.30
C ASN A 131 11.23 17.14 -17.30
N ALA A 132 10.43 18.22 -17.30
CA ALA A 132 9.21 18.31 -18.14
C ALA A 132 9.46 18.03 -19.64
N MET A 133 10.66 18.35 -20.12
CA MET A 133 11.11 18.09 -21.48
C MET A 133 11.37 16.61 -21.77
N GLU A 134 11.96 15.88 -20.81
CA GLU A 134 12.19 14.42 -20.90
C GLU A 134 10.86 13.66 -20.85
N ARG A 135 9.93 14.10 -19.98
CA ARG A 135 8.57 13.55 -19.94
C ARG A 135 7.85 13.72 -21.28
N LYS A 136 7.97 14.89 -21.92
CA LYS A 136 7.34 15.16 -23.23
C LYS A 136 7.96 14.34 -24.36
N LYS A 137 9.29 14.16 -24.36
CA LYS A 137 10.01 13.35 -25.35
C LYS A 137 9.68 11.86 -25.21
N ASN A 138 9.70 11.34 -23.97
CA ASN A 138 9.35 9.96 -23.69
C ASN A 138 7.89 9.69 -24.02
N LYS A 139 6.96 10.58 -23.62
CA LYS A 139 5.53 10.43 -23.93
C LYS A 139 5.25 10.33 -25.43
N LYS A 140 5.99 11.06 -26.28
CA LYS A 140 5.83 10.97 -27.74
C LYS A 140 6.30 9.62 -28.28
N LEU A 141 7.51 9.18 -27.91
CA LEU A 141 8.06 7.87 -28.30
C LEU A 141 7.20 6.70 -27.81
N ILE A 142 6.64 6.84 -26.62
CA ILE A 142 5.77 5.83 -25.98
C ILE A 142 4.39 5.81 -26.62
N SER A 143 3.78 6.97 -26.91
CA SER A 143 2.50 7.04 -27.61
C SER A 143 2.60 6.36 -28.98
N ASP A 144 3.64 6.69 -29.74
CA ASP A 144 3.87 6.12 -31.08
C ASP A 144 4.11 4.59 -30.99
N SER A 145 4.85 4.12 -29.97
CA SER A 145 5.10 2.69 -29.74
C SER A 145 3.88 1.93 -29.21
N ALA A 146 3.05 2.53 -28.36
CA ALA A 146 1.85 1.91 -27.83
C ALA A 146 0.78 1.83 -28.92
N GLU A 147 0.54 2.91 -29.66
CA GLU A 147 -0.34 2.89 -30.83
C GLU A 147 0.13 1.88 -31.88
N ALA A 148 1.44 1.77 -32.14
CA ALA A 148 1.98 0.74 -33.02
C ALA A 148 1.73 -0.68 -32.48
N ALA A 149 2.05 -0.98 -31.22
CA ALA A 149 1.86 -2.31 -30.64
C ALA A 149 0.38 -2.75 -30.56
N PHE A 150 -0.54 -1.80 -30.37
CA PHE A 150 -1.98 -2.05 -30.33
C PHE A 150 -2.66 -2.05 -31.71
N SER A 151 -2.08 -1.38 -32.70
CA SER A 151 -2.56 -1.47 -34.09
C SER A 151 -2.08 -2.75 -34.78
N ASP A 152 -0.96 -3.33 -34.36
CA ASP A 152 -0.38 -4.54 -34.96
C ASP A 152 -1.09 -5.85 -34.58
N SER A 153 -1.75 -5.92 -33.42
CA SER A 153 -2.30 -7.19 -32.94
C SER A 153 -3.78 -7.38 -33.28
N THR A 154 -4.06 -7.70 -34.54
CA THR A 154 -5.22 -8.50 -34.99
C THR A 154 -6.62 -7.87 -34.90
N ILE A 155 -6.87 -6.96 -33.94
CA ILE A 155 -8.20 -6.40 -33.65
C ILE A 155 -8.61 -5.35 -34.68
N GLN A 156 -7.69 -4.52 -35.17
CA GLN A 156 -8.01 -3.53 -36.21
C GLN A 156 -8.24 -4.17 -37.58
N SER A 157 -7.45 -5.19 -37.93
CA SER A 157 -7.67 -5.95 -39.16
C SER A 157 -8.98 -6.73 -39.13
N ASP A 158 -9.34 -7.33 -37.99
CA ASP A 158 -10.58 -8.10 -37.88
C ASP A 158 -11.82 -7.19 -37.76
N LEU A 159 -11.72 -6.05 -37.06
CA LEU A 159 -12.77 -5.01 -37.07
C LEU A 159 -13.01 -4.45 -38.48
N LYS A 160 -11.94 -4.23 -39.25
CA LYS A 160 -12.03 -3.75 -40.62
C LYS A 160 -12.68 -4.80 -41.54
N ARG A 161 -12.27 -6.06 -41.40
CA ARG A 161 -12.86 -7.21 -42.12
C ARG A 161 -14.36 -7.37 -41.80
N LEU A 162 -14.74 -7.36 -40.53
CA LEU A 162 -16.14 -7.54 -40.11
C LEU A 162 -17.05 -6.37 -40.54
N LYS A 163 -16.50 -5.16 -40.65
CA LYS A 163 -17.21 -3.99 -41.16
C LYS A 163 -17.36 -4.03 -42.68
N GLU A 164 -16.35 -4.51 -43.40
CA GLU A 164 -16.40 -4.74 -44.86
C GLU A 164 -17.33 -5.92 -45.22
N GLU A 165 -17.42 -6.94 -44.37
CA GLU A 165 -18.37 -8.07 -44.49
C GLU A 165 -19.81 -7.71 -44.05
N GLY A 166 -20.05 -6.48 -43.53
CA GLY A 166 -21.38 -5.98 -43.19
C GLY A 166 -22.02 -6.61 -41.94
N ILE A 167 -21.22 -7.28 -41.10
CA ILE A 167 -21.69 -8.03 -39.92
C ILE A 167 -21.93 -7.09 -38.72
N ILE A 168 -21.30 -5.92 -38.72
CA ILE A 168 -21.43 -4.86 -37.72
C ILE A 168 -21.50 -3.50 -38.42
N GLN A 169 -22.40 -2.62 -37.99
CA GLN A 169 -22.60 -1.26 -38.53
C GLN A 169 -21.60 -0.26 -37.92
#